data_AF-A0A6C1T5D6-F1
#
_entry.id   AF-A0A6C1T5D6-F1
#
_cell.length_a   1.000
_cell.length_b   1.000
_cell.length_c   1.000
_cell.angle_alpha   90.00
_cell.angle_beta   90.00
_cell.angle_gamma   90.00
#
_symmetry.space_group_name_H-M   'P 1'
#
loop_
_entity.id
_entity.type
_entity.pdbx_description
1 polymer ?
#
loop_
_entity_poly.entity_id
_entity_poly.type
_entity_poly.pdbx_seq_one_letter_code
_entity_poly.pdbx_strand_id
1 'polypeptide(L)'
;MQFAQGGFAALAGCAALQHHPSWWQATKMEVSMTDLLTRIQTRLRQRAAYARTRKALRDMPLDVAIDLDIYPLHADRLAAEAVYGR
;
A
#
# COMPACT_ATOMS: atom_id res chain seq x y z
N MET A 1 0.94 -68.93 -23.62
CA MET A 1 -0.50 -69.11 -23.86
C MET A 1 -1.23 -68.87 -22.54
N GLN A 2 -2.25 -68.01 -22.56
CA GLN A 2 -3.28 -67.72 -21.54
C GLN A 2 -2.82 -67.30 -20.12
N PHE A 3 -2.94 -66.05 -19.68
CA PHE A 3 -4.13 -65.20 -19.38
C PHE A 3 -5.07 -65.72 -18.28
N ALA A 4 -5.13 -64.94 -17.19
CA ALA A 4 -6.33 -64.53 -16.43
C ALA A 4 -5.84 -63.50 -15.37
N GLN A 5 -5.92 -62.17 -15.53
CA GLN A 5 -7.12 -61.31 -15.56
C GLN A 5 -8.16 -61.67 -14.50
N GLY A 6 -8.17 -60.92 -13.40
CA GLY A 6 -9.20 -61.00 -12.37
C GLY A 6 -8.89 -60.17 -11.13
N GLY A 7 -9.28 -58.88 -11.16
CA GLY A 7 -9.74 -58.12 -9.99
C GLY A 7 -8.73 -57.78 -8.89
N PHE A 8 -8.22 -56.55 -8.89
CA PHE A 8 -8.64 -55.51 -7.94
C PHE A 8 -8.10 -54.18 -8.45
N ALA A 9 -8.96 -53.50 -9.21
CA ALA A 9 -8.81 -52.10 -9.52
C ALA A 9 -8.77 -51.28 -8.21
N ALA A 10 -8.08 -50.15 -8.29
CA ALA A 10 -8.03 -49.09 -7.30
C ALA A 10 -7.30 -49.44 -5.99
N LEU A 11 -5.99 -49.67 -6.12
CA LEU A 11 -5.08 -49.06 -5.16
C LEU A 11 -5.31 -47.55 -5.25
N ALA A 12 -6.17 -47.05 -4.36
CA ALA A 12 -6.26 -45.65 -4.01
C ALA A 12 -4.85 -45.19 -3.63
N GLY A 13 -4.15 -44.63 -4.63
CA GLY A 13 -3.00 -43.78 -4.42
C GLY A 13 -3.47 -42.71 -3.45
N CYS A 14 -3.07 -42.87 -2.20
CA CYS A 14 -3.40 -41.98 -1.11
C CYS A 14 -3.05 -40.58 -1.58
N ALA A 15 -4.10 -39.77 -1.81
CA ALA A 15 -4.02 -38.36 -2.12
C ALA A 15 -3.39 -37.67 -0.91
N ALA A 16 -2.05 -37.70 -0.88
CA ALA A 16 -1.24 -37.04 0.11
C ALA A 16 -1.47 -35.53 -0.05
N LEU A 17 -2.34 -35.01 0.82
CA LEU A 17 -2.33 -33.65 1.36
C LEU A 17 -1.80 -32.59 0.38
N GLN A 18 -2.68 -32.04 -0.44
CA GLN A 18 -2.49 -30.72 -1.06
C GLN A 18 -2.71 -29.59 -0.03
N HIS A 19 -2.17 -29.73 1.17
CA HIS A 19 -1.91 -28.60 2.05
C HIS A 19 -0.43 -28.28 1.91
N HIS A 20 -0.08 -27.57 0.84
CA HIS A 20 1.22 -26.91 0.76
C HIS A 20 1.17 -25.80 1.82
N PRO A 21 1.92 -25.92 2.92
CA PRO A 21 1.67 -25.05 4.04
C PRO A 21 2.45 -23.75 3.71
N SER A 22 1.72 -22.67 3.45
CA SER A 22 2.21 -21.38 2.94
C SER A 22 3.14 -20.61 3.93
N TRP A 23 3.63 -21.26 4.97
CA TRP A 23 4.26 -20.63 6.14
C TRP A 23 5.78 -20.43 6.03
N TRP A 24 6.45 -20.76 4.92
CA TRP A 24 7.87 -20.41 4.73
C TRP A 24 8.10 -19.16 3.89
N GLN A 25 7.10 -18.30 3.71
CA GLN A 25 7.37 -16.89 3.41
C GLN A 25 7.86 -16.16 4.68
N ALA A 26 8.83 -16.77 5.36
CA ALA A 26 9.59 -16.19 6.43
C ALA A 26 10.40 -15.03 5.84
N THR A 27 9.82 -13.82 5.98
CA THR A 27 10.52 -12.57 6.25
C THR A 27 11.77 -12.31 5.42
N LYS A 28 11.59 -11.89 4.17
CA LYS A 28 12.61 -11.05 3.53
C LYS A 28 12.45 -9.62 4.05
N MET A 29 12.85 -9.39 5.31
CA MET A 29 13.08 -8.06 5.90
C MET A 29 14.42 -7.48 5.41
N GLU A 30 14.75 -7.65 4.12
CA GLU A 30 15.81 -6.86 3.51
C GLU A 30 15.20 -5.53 3.09
N VAL A 31 15.31 -4.54 3.98
CA VAL A 31 15.10 -3.15 3.60
C VAL A 31 16.21 -2.79 2.62
N SER A 32 15.93 -2.96 1.33
CA SER A 32 16.86 -2.59 0.26
C SER A 32 17.18 -1.10 0.36
N MET A 33 18.45 -0.73 0.10
CA MET A 33 18.86 0.67 -0.04
C MET A 33 17.93 1.45 -0.99
N THR A 34 17.43 0.79 -2.04
CA THR A 34 16.49 1.40 -3.00
C THR A 34 15.10 1.65 -2.40
N ASP A 35 14.64 0.82 -1.47
CA ASP A 35 13.38 1.02 -0.74
C ASP A 35 13.49 2.24 0.19
N LEU A 36 14.63 2.39 0.89
CA LEU A 36 14.90 3.59 1.70
C LEU A 36 14.90 4.87 0.87
N LEU A 37 15.61 4.86 -0.27
CA LEU A 37 15.64 6.02 -1.16
C LEU A 37 14.25 6.35 -1.71
N THR A 38 13.46 5.34 -2.07
CA THR A 38 12.08 5.53 -2.54
C THR A 38 11.19 6.16 -1.46
N ARG A 39 11.31 5.70 -0.20
CA ARG A 39 10.59 6.28 0.94
C ARG A 39 10.98 7.74 1.19
N ILE A 40 12.27 8.05 1.11
CA ILE A 40 12.76 9.43 1.26
C ILE A 40 12.20 10.32 0.14
N GLN A 41 12.28 9.87 -1.12
CA GLN A 41 11.74 10.61 -2.25
C GLN A 41 10.24 10.87 -2.10
N THR A 42 9.46 9.88 -1.67
CA THR A 42 8.02 10.03 -1.42
C THR A 42 7.75 11.07 -0.34
N ARG A 43 8.48 11.03 0.79
CA ARG A 43 8.34 12.03 1.86
C ARG A 43 8.72 13.43 1.42
N LEU A 44 9.78 13.57 0.63
CA LEU A 44 10.19 14.87 0.08
C LEU A 44 9.14 15.44 -0.87
N ARG A 45 8.55 14.60 -1.73
CA ARG A 45 7.45 15.00 -2.63
C ARG A 45 6.23 15.46 -1.84
N GLN A 46 5.83 14.71 -0.82
CA GLN A 46 4.74 15.11 0.07
C GLN A 46 5.05 16.43 0.79
N ARG A 47 6.27 16.60 1.30
CA ARG A 47 6.67 17.85 1.98
C ARG A 47 6.64 19.05 1.04
N ALA A 48 7.08 18.88 -0.21
CA ALA A 48 7.03 19.92 -1.22
C ALA A 48 5.58 20.28 -1.59
N ALA A 49 4.70 19.28 -1.75
CA ALA A 49 3.28 19.50 -1.99
C ALA A 49 2.63 20.26 -0.81
N TYR A 50 2.87 19.81 0.42
CA TYR A 50 2.38 20.47 1.63
C TYR A 50 2.80 21.95 1.71
N ALA A 51 4.07 22.24 1.44
CA ALA A 51 4.57 23.62 1.47
C ALA A 51 3.90 24.51 0.41
N ARG A 52 3.68 23.99 -0.81
CA ARG A 52 2.98 24.70 -1.88
C ARG A 52 1.53 24.98 -1.52
N THR A 53 0.80 23.96 -1.06
CA THR A 53 -0.61 24.10 -0.68
C THR A 53 -0.76 25.07 0.50
N ARG A 54 0.07 24.93 1.54
CA ARG A 54 0.07 25.85 2.68
C ARG A 54 0.33 27.29 2.27
N LYS A 55 1.28 27.52 1.35
CA LYS A 55 1.56 28.86 0.84
C LYS A 55 0.37 29.41 0.05
N ALA A 56 -0.21 28.62 -0.84
CA ALA A 56 -1.39 29.02 -1.61
C ALA A 56 -2.59 29.38 -0.71
N LEU A 57 -2.83 28.60 0.35
CA LEU A 57 -3.90 28.88 1.31
C LEU A 57 -3.64 30.13 2.17
N ARG A 58 -2.38 30.42 2.50
CA ARG A 58 -2.00 31.60 3.30
C ARG A 58 -1.99 32.89 2.48
N ASP A 59 -1.61 32.79 1.21
CA ASP A 59 -1.56 33.93 0.28
C ASP A 59 -2.91 34.16 -0.41
N MET A 60 -3.93 33.34 -0.11
CA MET A 60 -5.27 33.47 -0.67
C MET A 60 -5.93 34.79 -0.22
N PRO A 61 -6.55 35.55 -1.14
CA PRO A 61 -7.31 36.74 -0.79
C PRO A 61 -8.46 36.40 0.16
N LEU A 62 -8.73 37.28 1.13
CA LEU A 62 -9.76 37.05 2.14
C LEU A 62 -11.14 36.80 1.53
N ASP A 63 -11.50 37.53 0.47
CA ASP A 63 -12.79 37.37 -0.21
C ASP A 63 -12.97 35.95 -0.76
N VAL A 64 -11.94 35.41 -1.42
CA VAL A 64 -11.94 34.03 -1.94
C VAL A 64 -11.96 33.00 -0.81
N ALA A 65 -11.26 33.29 0.30
CA ALA A 65 -11.24 32.42 1.46
C ALA A 65 -12.64 32.32 2.11
N ILE A 66 -13.38 33.44 2.15
CA ILE A 66 -14.77 33.47 2.65
C ILE A 66 -15.69 32.68 1.72
N ASP A 67 -15.56 32.84 0.40
CA ASP A 67 -16.39 32.11 -0.58
C ASP A 67 -16.24 30.59 -0.47
N LEU A 68 -15.03 30.13 -0.14
CA LEU A 68 -14.71 28.71 0.02
C LEU A 68 -14.93 28.18 1.44
N ASP A 69 -15.37 29.02 2.38
CA ASP A 69 -15.46 28.73 3.82
C ASP A 69 -14.13 28.22 4.41
N ILE A 70 -13.00 28.75 3.91
CA ILE A 70 -11.64 28.41 4.34
C ILE A 70 -11.12 29.50 5.27
N TYR A 71 -10.92 29.15 6.54
CA TYR A 71 -10.25 30.06 7.48
C TYR A 71 -8.72 30.00 7.34
N PRO A 72 -8.03 31.14 7.16
CA PRO A 72 -6.56 31.19 7.05
C PRO A 72 -5.84 30.59 8.27
N LEU A 73 -6.43 30.69 9.47
CA LEU A 73 -5.91 30.05 10.68
C LEU A 73 -5.87 28.51 10.58
N HIS A 74 -6.71 27.92 9.74
CA HIS A 74 -6.79 26.47 9.50
C HIS A 74 -6.01 26.02 8.27
N ALA A 75 -5.34 26.93 7.55
CA ALA A 75 -4.55 26.62 6.36
C ALA A 75 -3.53 25.48 6.60
N ASP A 76 -2.93 25.44 7.80
CA ASP A 76 -1.94 24.42 8.15
C ASP A 76 -2.57 23.02 8.33
N ARG A 77 -3.81 22.97 8.86
CA ARG A 77 -4.58 21.72 9.02
C ARG A 77 -5.12 21.24 7.67
N LEU A 78 -5.72 22.14 6.90
CA LEU A 78 -6.28 21.83 5.59
C LEU A 78 -5.19 21.38 4.60
N ALA A 79 -4.02 22.03 4.61
CA ALA A 79 -2.89 21.57 3.80
C ALA A 79 -2.40 20.18 4.23
N ALA A 80 -2.47 19.85 5.52
CA ALA A 80 -2.08 18.53 6.01
C ALA A 80 -3.10 17.46 5.61
N GLU A 81 -4.39 17.76 5.71
CA GLU A 81 -5.48 16.88 5.29
C GLU A 81 -5.41 16.60 3.78
N ALA A 82 -5.20 17.63 2.95
CA ALA A 82 -5.08 17.48 1.50
C ALA A 82 -3.88 16.64 1.04
N VAL A 83 -2.75 16.69 1.75
CA VAL A 83 -1.49 16.04 1.33
C VAL A 83 -1.23 14.71 2.02
N TYR A 84 -1.62 14.60 3.30
CA TYR A 84 -1.39 13.41 4.12
C TYR A 84 -2.66 12.61 4.39
N GLY A 85 -3.85 13.14 4.07
CA GLY A 85 -5.14 12.47 4.29
C GLY A 85 -5.49 12.28 5.76
N ARG A 86 -5.12 13.24 6.62
CA ARG A 86 -5.20 13.13 8.08
C ARG A 86 -6.16 14.12 8.72
#